data_AF-R8XZ42-F1
#
_entry.id   AF-R8XZ42-F1
#
_cell.length_a   1.000
_cell.length_b   1.000
_cell.length_c   1.000
_cell.angle_alpha   90.00
_cell.angle_beta   90.00
_cell.angle_gamma   90.00
#
_symmetry.space_group_name_H-M   'P 1'
#
loop_
_entity.id
_entity.type
_entity.pdbx_description
1 polymer ?
#
loop_
_entity_poly.entity_id
_entity_poly.type
_entity_poly.pdbx_seq_one_letter_code
_entity_poly.pdbx_strand_id
1 'polypeptide(L)'
;MMWPFYLMALVAIVSTVRVVTNTNPVHALLSLIVSLLAVAGIFMIVGAPFAGALEIIVYAGAIMVLFVFVVMMLNLGQHTVEQERKWLSSDAWAYPALMSFLLGLLLVWMLGGEYTTISAPLGAQVIGPKLVGQALFTHYLLLVEVAAMLLLAALVAAYHLGKREPGAEEEKE
;
A
#
# COMPACT_ATOMS: atom_id res chain seq x y z
N MET A 1 19.01 0.67 -18.79
CA MET A 1 19.88 1.23 -17.71
C MET A 1 19.24 0.90 -16.37
N MET A 2 19.96 0.23 -15.46
CA MET A 2 19.38 -0.27 -14.20
C MET A 2 19.46 0.72 -13.02
N TRP A 3 20.24 1.80 -13.12
CA TRP A 3 20.41 2.75 -12.04
C TRP A 3 19.10 3.41 -11.54
N PRO A 4 18.09 3.73 -12.39
CA PRO A 4 16.84 4.31 -11.91
C PRO A 4 16.05 3.34 -11.04
N PHE A 5 16.15 2.03 -11.32
CA PHE A 5 15.48 1.00 -10.52
C PHE A 5 16.03 0.98 -9.10
N TYR A 6 17.36 0.95 -8.94
CA TYR A 6 17.98 0.95 -7.62
C TYR A 6 17.72 2.24 -6.84
N LEU A 7 17.69 3.39 -7.53
CA LEU A 7 17.33 4.66 -6.91
C LEU A 7 15.89 4.64 -6.38
N MET A 8 14.93 4.22 -7.21
CA MET A 8 13.53 4.13 -6.80
C MET A 8 13.33 3.09 -5.68
N ALA A 9 14.02 1.96 -5.75
CA ALA A 9 13.99 0.94 -4.69
C ALA A 9 14.53 1.51 -3.36
N LEU A 10 15.63 2.26 -3.39
CA LEU A 10 16.17 2.91 -2.20
C LEU A 10 15.17 3.92 -1.62
N VAL A 11 14.56 4.76 -2.45
CA VAL A 11 13.53 5.72 -2.01
C VAL A 11 12.33 5.00 -1.39
N ALA A 12 11.84 3.93 -2.02
CA ALA A 12 10.73 3.13 -1.50
C ALA A 12 11.06 2.52 -0.13
N ILE A 13 12.25 1.91 0.03
CA ILE A 13 12.67 1.30 1.29
C ILE A 13 12.80 2.36 2.40
N VAL A 14 13.55 3.45 2.14
CA VAL A 14 13.79 4.49 3.14
C VAL A 14 12.49 5.16 3.57
N SER A 15 11.60 5.45 2.61
CA SER A 15 10.30 6.04 2.91
C SER A 15 9.42 5.07 3.71
N THR A 16 9.34 3.79 3.36
CA THR A 16 8.60 2.77 4.13
C THR A 16 9.15 2.60 5.55
N VAL A 17 10.47 2.57 5.74
CA VAL A 17 11.06 2.56 7.10
C VAL A 17 10.58 3.77 7.88
N ARG A 18 10.58 4.95 7.26
CA ARG A 18 10.09 6.19 7.87
C ARG A 18 8.59 6.13 8.22
N VAL A 19 7.77 5.42 7.44
CA VAL A 19 6.34 5.19 7.77
C VAL A 19 6.22 4.46 9.10
N VAL A 20 6.98 3.37 9.28
CA VAL A 20 6.87 2.49 10.45
C VAL A 20 7.51 3.10 11.70
N THR A 21 8.54 3.94 11.55
CA THR A 21 9.23 4.57 12.69
C THR A 21 8.63 5.91 13.12
N ASN A 22 7.83 6.57 12.27
CA ASN A 22 7.24 7.86 12.60
C ASN A 22 6.04 7.70 13.55
N THR A 23 6.05 8.44 14.66
CA THR A 23 4.94 8.49 15.61
C THR A 23 3.81 9.41 15.18
N ASN A 24 4.05 10.33 14.24
CA ASN A 24 3.02 11.23 13.72
C ASN A 24 2.32 10.58 12.51
N PRO A 25 1.01 10.28 12.61
CA PRO A 25 0.27 9.59 11.55
C PRO A 25 0.28 10.32 10.20
N VAL A 26 0.24 11.66 10.20
CA VAL A 26 0.25 12.46 8.96
C VAL A 26 1.61 12.32 8.26
N HIS A 27 2.72 12.42 8.99
CA HIS A 27 4.04 12.23 8.42
C HIS A 27 4.30 10.78 7.97
N ALA A 28 3.74 9.80 8.68
CA ALA A 28 3.77 8.41 8.26
C ALA A 28 3.03 8.23 6.92
N LEU A 29 1.79 8.71 6.79
CA LEU A 29 1.02 8.62 5.55
C LEU A 29 1.66 9.35 4.37
N LEU A 30 2.21 10.55 4.58
CA LEU A 30 2.93 11.27 3.53
C LEU A 30 4.18 10.52 3.08
N SER A 31 4.91 9.90 4.01
CA SER A 31 6.05 9.05 3.68
C SER A 31 5.62 7.80 2.91
N LEU A 32 4.43 7.25 3.21
CA LEU A 32 3.88 6.11 2.50
C LEU A 32 3.54 6.47 1.05
N ILE A 33 2.95 7.65 0.81
CA ILE A 33 2.69 8.15 -0.56
C ILE A 33 3.99 8.21 -1.37
N VAL A 34 5.09 8.70 -0.79
CA VAL A 34 6.40 8.72 -1.46
C VAL A 34 6.87 7.30 -1.82
N SER A 35 6.66 6.33 -0.93
CA SER A 35 6.98 4.92 -1.20
C SER A 35 6.18 4.37 -2.37
N LEU A 36 4.86 4.56 -2.37
CA LEU A 36 3.97 4.08 -3.45
C LEU A 36 4.30 4.73 -4.80
N LEU A 37 4.66 6.01 -4.81
CA LEU A 37 5.12 6.68 -6.03
C LEU A 37 6.46 6.12 -6.54
N ALA A 38 7.38 5.78 -5.64
CA ALA A 38 8.63 5.13 -6.02
C ALA A 38 8.38 3.71 -6.58
N VAL A 39 7.44 2.96 -5.99
CA VAL A 39 7.00 1.65 -6.50
C VAL A 39 6.32 1.79 -7.87
N ALA A 40 5.49 2.81 -8.10
CA ALA A 40 4.94 3.11 -9.41
C ALA A 40 6.03 3.34 -10.46
N GLY A 41 7.10 4.06 -10.09
CA GLY A 41 8.29 4.22 -10.92
C GLY A 41 8.99 2.89 -11.24
N ILE A 42 9.09 1.99 -10.26
CA ILE A 42 9.62 0.63 -10.46
C ILE A 42 8.75 -0.14 -11.46
N PHE A 43 7.42 -0.08 -11.35
CA PHE A 43 6.52 -0.72 -12.33
C PHE A 43 6.72 -0.19 -13.75
N MET A 44 6.94 1.12 -13.92
CA MET A 44 7.26 1.68 -15.24
C MET A 44 8.58 1.12 -15.80
N ILE A 45 9.62 0.99 -14.95
CA ILE A 45 10.94 0.49 -15.37
C ILE A 45 10.90 -1.00 -15.73
N VAL A 46 10.12 -1.81 -15.00
CA VAL A 46 10.00 -3.26 -15.24
C VAL A 46 9.13 -3.57 -16.48
N GLY A 47 8.46 -2.58 -17.07
CA GLY A 47 7.65 -2.74 -18.28
C GLY A 47 6.15 -2.90 -18.00
N ALA A 48 5.66 -2.46 -16.84
CA ALA A 48 4.27 -2.51 -16.43
C ALA A 48 3.66 -1.09 -16.26
N PRO A 49 3.56 -0.28 -17.34
CA PRO A 49 3.09 1.10 -17.25
C PRO A 49 1.62 1.21 -16.79
N PHE A 50 0.78 0.23 -17.12
CA PHE A 50 -0.61 0.21 -16.65
C PHE A 50 -0.71 0.00 -15.13
N ALA A 51 0.10 -0.92 -14.58
CA ALA A 51 0.15 -1.14 -13.13
C ALA A 51 0.70 0.11 -12.41
N GLY A 52 1.77 0.72 -12.93
CA GLY A 52 2.31 1.97 -12.38
C GLY A 52 1.28 3.12 -12.40
N ALA A 53 0.48 3.25 -13.46
CA ALA A 53 -0.58 4.25 -13.52
C ALA A 53 -1.69 3.99 -12.49
N LEU A 54 -2.10 2.73 -12.30
CA LEU A 54 -3.08 2.36 -11.27
C LEU A 54 -2.54 2.59 -9.86
N GLU A 55 -1.25 2.35 -9.63
CA GLU A 55 -0.57 2.65 -8.35
C GLU A 55 -0.69 4.14 -8.00
N ILE A 56 -0.47 5.02 -8.97
CA ILE A 56 -0.56 6.47 -8.78
C ILE A 56 -2.02 6.90 -8.55
N ILE A 57 -2.95 6.46 -9.40
CA ILE A 57 -4.33 6.96 -9.39
C ILE A 57 -5.13 6.36 -8.23
N VAL A 58 -5.02 5.05 -8.01
CA VAL A 58 -5.86 4.32 -7.07
C VAL A 58 -5.21 4.29 -5.68
N TYR A 59 -3.99 3.76 -5.58
CA TYR A 59 -3.35 3.57 -4.28
C TYR A 59 -2.90 4.90 -3.67
N ALA A 60 -2.02 5.64 -4.35
CA ALA A 60 -1.56 6.93 -3.86
C ALA A 60 -2.64 8.02 -3.96
N GLY A 61 -3.48 7.98 -5.01
CA GLY A 61 -4.43 9.04 -5.32
C GLY A 61 -5.77 8.96 -4.57
N ALA A 62 -6.39 7.78 -4.50
CA ALA A 62 -7.71 7.64 -3.87
C ALA A 62 -7.61 7.10 -2.44
N ILE A 63 -6.94 5.95 -2.28
CA ILE A 63 -6.89 5.25 -0.99
C ILE A 63 -6.10 6.08 0.03
N MET A 64 -4.87 6.49 -0.29
CA MET A 64 -4.07 7.27 0.66
C MET A 64 -4.67 8.63 0.99
N VAL A 65 -5.33 9.29 0.03
CA VAL A 65 -6.03 10.57 0.29
C VAL A 65 -7.19 10.37 1.26
N LEU A 66 -7.96 9.29 1.12
CA LEU A 66 -9.01 8.94 2.09
C LEU A 66 -8.41 8.74 3.50
N PHE A 67 -7.29 8.02 3.62
CA PHE A 67 -6.62 7.84 4.91
C PHE A 67 -6.13 9.17 5.51
N VAL A 68 -5.50 10.03 4.71
CA VAL A 68 -5.04 11.36 5.16
C VAL A 68 -6.23 12.18 5.65
N PHE A 69 -7.34 12.17 4.92
CA PHE A 69 -8.56 12.89 5.29
C PHE A 69 -9.12 12.38 6.62
N VAL A 70 -9.26 11.06 6.78
CA VAL A 70 -9.78 10.44 8.01
C VAL A 70 -8.88 10.74 9.21
N VAL A 71 -7.57 10.54 9.07
CA VAL A 71 -6.60 10.81 10.14
C VAL A 71 -6.62 12.28 10.55
N MET A 72 -6.72 13.20 9.59
CA MET A 72 -6.78 14.62 9.88
C MET A 72 -8.11 15.02 10.55
N MET A 73 -9.23 14.45 10.11
CA MET A 73 -10.55 14.74 10.69
C MET A 73 -10.68 14.21 12.12
N LEU A 74 -10.08 13.05 12.41
CA LEU A 74 -10.03 12.48 13.76
C LEU A 74 -9.07 13.23 14.69
N ASN A 75 -8.24 14.14 14.15
CA ASN A 75 -7.25 14.95 14.86
C ASN A 75 -6.60 14.17 16.01
N LEU A 76 -5.91 13.08 15.67
CA LEU A 76 -5.16 12.27 16.62
C LEU A 76 -4.11 13.17 17.31
N GLY A 77 -4.45 13.66 18.50
CA GLY A 77 -3.73 14.73 19.20
C GLY A 77 -2.38 14.30 19.77
N GLN A 78 -1.72 15.19 20.50
CA GLN A 78 -0.39 14.93 21.07
C GLN A 78 -0.36 13.71 22.02
N HIS A 79 -1.48 13.38 22.68
CA HIS A 79 -1.58 12.22 23.55
C HIS A 79 -1.37 10.88 22.83
N THR A 80 -1.86 10.73 21.59
CA THR A 80 -1.65 9.50 20.82
C THR A 80 -0.19 9.38 20.39
N VAL A 81 0.47 10.49 20.06
CA VAL A 81 1.90 10.51 19.68
C VAL A 81 2.80 10.09 20.85
N GLU A 82 2.50 10.55 22.07
CA GLU A 82 3.25 10.16 23.27
C GLU A 82 3.06 8.69 23.64
N GLN A 83 1.85 8.16 23.48
CA GLN A 83 1.55 6.74 23.70
C GLN A 83 2.26 5.85 22.68
N GLU A 84 2.18 6.19 21.39
CA GLU A 84 2.89 5.50 20.30
C GLU A 84 4.41 5.49 20.54
N ARG A 85 4.97 6.60 21.01
CA ARG A 85 6.40 6.67 21.35
C ARG A 85 6.80 5.71 22.46
N LYS A 86 5.92 5.46 23.44
CA LYS A 86 6.17 4.45 24.50
C LYS A 86 6.10 3.02 23.96
N TRP A 87 5.22 2.77 22.98
CA TRP A 87 5.08 1.47 22.34
C TRP A 87 6.23 1.17 21.38
N LEU A 88 6.82 2.18 20.76
CA LEU A 88 8.05 2.10 19.96
C LEU A 88 9.34 1.98 20.82
N SER A 89 9.24 1.37 22.01
CA SER A 89 10.42 1.06 22.82
C SER A 89 11.27 -0.02 22.14
N SER A 90 12.59 0.00 22.40
CA SER A 90 13.54 -0.92 21.76
C SER A 90 13.23 -2.40 21.99
N ASP A 91 12.54 -2.73 23.08
CA ASP A 91 12.18 -4.10 23.46
C ASP A 91 10.94 -4.60 22.69
N ALA A 92 9.96 -3.71 22.48
CA ALA A 92 8.77 -4.01 21.68
C ALA A 92 9.08 -4.15 20.18
N TRP A 93 10.13 -3.49 19.69
CA TRP A 93 10.54 -3.55 18.29
C TRP A 93 11.38 -4.79 17.95
N ALA A 94 11.95 -5.46 18.97
CA ALA A 94 12.81 -6.62 18.78
C ALA A 94 12.08 -7.76 18.05
N TYR A 95 10.82 -8.05 18.42
CA TYR A 95 10.05 -9.13 17.81
C TYR A 95 9.67 -8.84 16.34
N PRO A 96 9.03 -7.70 15.99
CA PRO A 96 8.74 -7.36 14.59
C PRO A 96 10.00 -7.25 13.71
N ALA A 97 11.09 -6.72 14.27
CA ALA A 97 12.36 -6.61 13.54
C ALA A 97 12.96 -8.00 13.25
N LEU A 98 12.94 -8.91 14.23
CA LEU A 98 13.41 -10.29 14.05
C LEU A 98 12.56 -11.03 13.01
N MET A 99 11.24 -10.90 13.07
CA MET A 99 10.34 -11.52 12.08
C MET A 99 10.57 -10.97 10.67
N SER A 100 10.74 -9.65 10.53
CA SER A 100 11.03 -9.01 9.24
C SER A 100 12.39 -9.46 8.69
N PHE A 101 13.39 -9.61 9.56
CA PHE A 101 14.72 -10.10 9.18
C PHE A 101 14.67 -11.56 8.71
N LEU A 102 13.97 -12.44 9.45
CA LEU A 102 13.79 -13.85 9.06
C LEU A 102 13.05 -13.98 7.73
N LEU A 103 12.01 -13.17 7.51
CA LEU A 103 11.29 -13.12 6.25
C LEU A 103 12.23 -12.67 5.10
N GLY A 104 13.04 -11.64 5.33
CA GLY A 104 14.04 -11.19 4.37
C GLY A 104 15.07 -12.28 4.01
N LEU A 105 15.56 -13.02 5.00
CA LEU A 105 16.49 -14.13 4.79
C LEU A 105 15.83 -15.25 3.97
N LEU A 106 14.59 -15.60 4.30
CA LEU A 106 13.81 -16.60 3.56
C LEU A 106 13.62 -16.19 2.10
N LEU A 107 13.29 -14.92 1.84
CA LEU A 107 13.16 -14.40 0.48
C LEU A 107 14.48 -14.49 -0.29
N VAL A 108 15.60 -14.06 0.31
CA VAL A 108 16.93 -14.17 -0.32
C VAL A 108 17.30 -15.63 -0.60
N TRP A 109 16.99 -16.54 0.32
CA TRP A 109 17.20 -17.97 0.12
C TRP A 109 16.37 -18.53 -1.04
N MET A 110 15.09 -18.12 -1.15
CA MET A 110 14.23 -18.49 -2.28
C MET A 110 14.78 -18.00 -3.63
N LEU A 111 15.39 -16.81 -3.66
CA LEU A 111 16.03 -16.29 -4.88
C LEU A 111 17.22 -17.14 -5.35
N GLY A 112 17.92 -17.81 -4.42
CA GLY A 112 19.05 -18.69 -4.73
C GLY A 112 18.67 -20.12 -5.14
N GLY A 113 17.41 -20.53 -4.97
CA GLY A 113 16.91 -21.84 -5.44
C GLY A 113 16.66 -21.87 -6.95
N GLU A 114 16.38 -23.05 -7.51
CA GLU A 114 16.05 -23.26 -8.94
C GLU A 114 14.77 -22.52 -9.41
N TYR A 115 14.12 -21.75 -8.54
CA TYR A 115 12.95 -20.93 -8.83
C TYR A 115 13.26 -19.71 -9.73
N THR A 116 14.54 -19.37 -9.94
CA THR A 116 14.99 -18.21 -10.73
C THR A 116 15.46 -18.54 -12.15
N THR A 117 14.99 -19.64 -12.74
CA THR A 117 15.32 -20.06 -14.13
C THR A 117 14.93 -19.06 -15.22
N ILE A 118 14.15 -18.03 -14.91
CA ILE A 118 13.74 -16.98 -15.86
C ILE A 118 14.57 -15.72 -15.63
N SER A 119 15.80 -15.73 -16.13
CA SER A 119 16.62 -14.51 -16.29
C SER A 119 16.19 -13.75 -17.54
N ALA A 120 14.94 -13.29 -17.60
CA ALA A 120 14.51 -12.36 -18.64
C ALA A 120 15.05 -10.95 -18.31
N PRO A 121 15.64 -10.22 -19.28
CA PRO A 121 16.11 -8.87 -19.02
C PRO A 121 14.96 -7.98 -18.54
N LEU A 122 15.21 -7.17 -17.51
CA LEU A 122 14.22 -6.24 -16.95
C LEU A 122 13.71 -5.29 -18.05
N GLY A 123 12.38 -5.19 -18.21
CA GLY A 123 11.77 -4.36 -19.24
C GLY A 123 11.88 -4.92 -20.68
N ALA A 124 12.22 -6.21 -20.85
CA ALA A 124 12.28 -6.84 -22.18
C ALA A 124 10.92 -6.87 -22.91
N GLN A 125 9.81 -6.86 -22.17
CA GLN A 125 8.47 -6.74 -22.73
C GLN A 125 7.68 -5.68 -21.98
N VAL A 126 7.15 -4.71 -22.72
CA VAL A 126 6.24 -3.70 -22.18
C VAL A 126 4.82 -4.21 -22.31
N ILE A 127 4.15 -4.44 -21.18
CA ILE A 127 2.76 -4.86 -21.12
C ILE A 127 1.86 -3.62 -21.12
N GLY A 128 1.29 -3.32 -22.28
CA GLY A 128 0.38 -2.19 -22.44
C GLY A 128 -1.01 -2.43 -21.82
N PRO A 129 -1.77 -1.36 -21.53
CA PRO A 129 -3.11 -1.44 -20.93
C PRO A 129 -4.10 -2.25 -21.78
N LYS A 130 -3.95 -2.22 -23.11
CA LYS A 130 -4.80 -3.00 -24.03
C LYS A 130 -4.69 -4.51 -23.79
N LEU A 131 -3.47 -5.03 -23.60
CA LEU A 131 -3.25 -6.45 -23.36
C LEU A 131 -3.82 -6.88 -22.00
N VAL A 132 -3.62 -6.05 -20.97
CA VAL A 132 -4.21 -6.30 -19.65
C VAL A 132 -5.73 -6.30 -19.72
N GLY A 133 -6.33 -5.30 -20.39
CA GLY A 133 -7.78 -5.22 -20.61
C GLY A 133 -8.33 -6.43 -21.37
N GLN A 134 -7.66 -6.87 -22.42
CA GLN A 134 -8.06 -8.08 -23.15
C GLN A 134 -8.03 -9.32 -22.24
N ALA A 135 -7.00 -9.50 -21.43
CA ALA A 135 -6.93 -10.60 -20.48
C ALA A 135 -8.06 -10.52 -19.43
N LEU A 136 -8.32 -9.32 -18.89
CA LEU A 136 -9.38 -9.08 -17.91
C LEU A 136 -10.77 -9.44 -18.44
N PHE A 137 -11.08 -9.09 -19.68
CA PHE A 137 -12.40 -9.33 -20.27
C PHE A 137 -12.53 -10.62 -21.09
N THR A 138 -11.48 -11.45 -21.15
CA THR A 138 -11.55 -12.78 -21.80
C THR A 138 -11.30 -13.90 -20.81
N HIS A 139 -10.10 -13.94 -20.22
CA HIS A 139 -9.69 -15.03 -19.32
C HIS A 139 -10.16 -14.80 -17.89
N TYR A 140 -10.20 -13.53 -17.44
CA TYR A 140 -10.50 -13.17 -16.05
C TYR A 140 -11.87 -12.49 -15.87
N LEU A 141 -12.81 -12.72 -16.80
CA LEU A 141 -14.12 -12.07 -16.79
C LEU A 141 -14.83 -12.27 -15.44
N LEU A 142 -14.83 -13.50 -14.92
CA LEU A 142 -15.47 -13.81 -13.63
C LEU A 142 -14.79 -13.08 -12.45
N LEU A 143 -13.47 -12.88 -12.49
CA LEU A 143 -12.78 -12.12 -11.43
C LEU A 143 -13.17 -10.65 -11.46
N VAL A 144 -13.38 -10.06 -12.65
CA VAL A 144 -13.87 -8.68 -12.78
C VAL A 144 -15.27 -8.55 -12.18
N GLU A 145 -16.16 -9.51 -12.44
CA GLU A 145 -17.52 -9.52 -11.90
C GLU A 145 -17.52 -9.68 -10.38
N VAL A 146 -16.72 -10.60 -9.83
CA VAL A 146 -16.57 -10.78 -8.38
C VAL A 146 -15.97 -9.52 -7.73
N ALA A 147 -15.00 -8.86 -8.36
CA ALA A 147 -14.45 -7.61 -7.87
C ALA A 147 -15.50 -6.48 -7.84
N ALA A 148 -16.38 -6.39 -8.85
CA ALA A 148 -17.47 -5.43 -8.87
C ALA A 148 -18.47 -5.69 -7.72
N MET A 149 -18.83 -6.95 -7.49
CA MET A 149 -19.68 -7.33 -6.35
C MET A 149 -19.02 -7.05 -5.00
N LEU A 150 -17.71 -7.26 -4.89
CA LEU A 150 -16.93 -6.92 -3.70
C LEU A 150 -16.96 -5.42 -3.41
N LEU A 151 -16.78 -4.57 -4.42
CA LEU A 151 -16.84 -3.11 -4.27
C LEU A 151 -18.26 -2.64 -3.91
N LEU A 152 -19.29 -3.25 -4.49
CA LEU A 152 -20.68 -2.96 -4.13
C LEU A 152 -20.95 -3.32 -2.66
N ALA A 153 -20.54 -4.52 -2.23
CA ALA A 153 -20.70 -4.95 -0.85
C ALA A 153 -19.93 -4.05 0.13
N ALA A 154 -18.68 -3.67 -0.22
CA ALA A 154 -17.87 -2.76 0.57
C ALA A 154 -18.53 -1.38 0.71
N LEU A 155 -19.13 -0.85 -0.36
CA LEU A 155 -19.87 0.41 -0.32
C LEU A 155 -21.07 0.34 0.62
N VAL A 156 -21.88 -0.72 0.53
CA VAL A 156 -23.05 -0.92 1.39
C VAL A 156 -22.63 -1.04 2.86
N ALA A 157 -21.58 -1.83 3.14
CA ALA A 157 -21.05 -2.01 4.48
C ALA A 157 -20.48 -0.70 5.06
N ALA A 158 -19.69 0.04 4.28
CA ALA A 158 -19.13 1.32 4.69
C ALA A 158 -20.22 2.37 4.95
N TYR A 159 -21.26 2.41 4.11
CA TYR A 159 -22.41 3.30 4.32
C TYR A 159 -23.16 2.97 5.61
N HIS A 160 -23.47 1.68 5.83
CA HIS A 160 -24.21 1.26 7.02
C HIS A 160 -23.42 1.50 8.31
N LEU A 161 -22.11 1.26 8.29
CA LEU A 161 -21.23 1.51 9.44
C LEU A 161 -20.97 3.00 9.69
N GLY A 162 -20.87 3.79 8.63
CA GLY A 162 -20.62 5.24 8.72
C GLY A 162 -21.86 6.07 9.05
N LYS A 163 -23.06 5.52 8.86
CA LYS A 163 -24.31 6.20 9.18
C LYS A 163 -24.47 6.31 10.69
N ARG A 164 -24.44 7.55 11.21
CA ARG A 164 -24.84 7.85 12.58
C ARG A 164 -26.36 7.88 12.67
N GLU A 165 -26.95 7.17 13.62
CA GLU A 165 -28.39 7.27 13.90
C GLU A 165 -28.67 8.65 14.53
N PRO A 166 -29.59 9.45 13.96
CA PRO A 166 -30.08 10.64 14.63
C PRO A 166 -31.11 10.21 15.68
N GLY A 167 -30.74 10.27 16.97
CA GLY A 167 -31.71 10.18 18.07
C GLY A 167 -31.33 9.22 19.19
N ALA A 168 -30.49 9.69 20.12
CA ALA A 168 -30.46 9.20 21.50
C ALA A 168 -30.20 10.35 22.50
N GLU A 169 -30.55 11.59 22.13
CA GLU A 169 -30.44 12.77 22.99
C GLU A 169 -31.78 13.48 23.25
N GLU A 170 -32.92 13.01 22.70
CA GLU A 170 -34.23 13.65 22.92
C GLU A 170 -35.16 12.93 23.94
N GLU A 171 -34.68 11.91 24.66
CA GLU A 171 -35.50 11.21 25.68
C GLU A 171 -35.23 11.68 27.12
N LYS A 172 -34.60 12.86 27.30
CA LYS A 172 -34.29 13.42 28.63
C LYS A 172 -34.63 14.90 28.85
N GLU A 173 -35.52 15.48 28.05
CA GLU A 173 -36.20 16.74 28.43
C GLU A 173 -37.62 16.49 28.94
#